data_AF-A0A512DUH2-F1
#
_entry.id   AF-A0A512DUH2-F1
#
_cell.length_a   1.000
_cell.length_b   1.000
_cell.length_c   1.000
_cell.angle_alpha   90.00
_cell.angle_beta   90.00
_cell.angle_gamma   90.00
#
_symmetry.space_group_name_H-M   'P 1'
#
loop_
_entity.id
_entity.type
_entity.pdbx_description
1 polymer ?
#
loop_
_entity_poly.entity_id
_entity_poly.type
_entity_poly.pdbx_seq_one_letter_code
_entity_poly.pdbx_strand_id
1 'polypeptide(L)'
;MRLQCLLFVGMLASTPVAMLAGPAFAVPAYTLTDLGTLGGHAVGDMPDSFGADINNKGQVTGASVTASGFMHAFRWDPATGMQDLGTPGENSIGRGINENGQVTGSRGDGGAFLWDPATGLQDLGTLGGSQASGHRINAKGQVTGTSQIAPGSFQTHAFLWDAVGGMQDLGTLGGTNSIGLGINSRGQVTGMDDSEGVPPRTFLWDPVIGMRDLGNLGGSNISSFGNDINDSGQVTGASTIDVGLRAFLWDPATGMQDLNRMIPPGSGWILGQGLAINDTGQITGSGSFGGVERGFLLTPVAVTEVPEPGTLTLIGIGVVGFGLLRRRASSGRETWLLLGISLPICRLPGDGLLAAVIVRQRRGTRGTRGAAMSDNAFTESTALAPRANAAEKWIALRAATWIIAGSPSSWSRHRARRDRRQS
;
A
#
# COMPACT_ATOMS: atom_id res chain seq x y z
N MET A 1 24.98 40.26 -73.66
CA MET A 1 23.52 40.50 -73.63
C MET A 1 22.95 39.74 -72.43
N ARG A 2 22.42 40.51 -71.45
CA ARG A 2 21.53 40.17 -70.32
C ARG A 2 21.90 39.06 -69.32
N LEU A 3 22.39 39.52 -68.16
CA LEU A 3 22.18 38.94 -66.82
C LEU A 3 20.70 38.64 -66.59
N GLN A 4 20.38 37.47 -66.03
CA GLN A 4 19.08 37.19 -65.42
C GLN A 4 19.29 36.95 -63.92
N CYS A 5 18.88 37.94 -63.13
CA CYS A 5 18.72 37.85 -61.68
C CYS A 5 17.61 36.84 -61.37
N LEU A 6 17.94 35.72 -60.72
CA LEU A 6 16.95 34.91 -60.02
C LEU A 6 16.77 35.50 -58.62
N LEU A 7 15.59 36.10 -58.39
CA LEU A 7 15.10 36.45 -57.06
C LEU A 7 14.83 35.16 -56.26
N PHE A 8 15.52 35.00 -55.14
CA PHE A 8 15.13 34.06 -54.09
C PHE A 8 14.02 34.72 -53.26
N VAL A 9 12.76 34.35 -53.50
CA VAL A 9 11.65 34.67 -52.59
C VAL A 9 11.55 33.52 -51.59
N GLY A 10 12.13 33.71 -50.41
CA GLY A 10 11.96 32.78 -49.29
C GLY A 10 10.54 32.89 -48.73
N MET A 11 9.68 31.90 -49.03
CA MET A 11 8.46 31.70 -48.24
C MET A 11 8.83 30.99 -46.94
N LEU A 12 8.87 31.75 -45.85
CA LEU A 12 8.75 31.20 -44.50
C LEU A 12 7.32 30.67 -44.34
N ALA A 13 7.12 29.38 -44.60
CA ALA A 13 5.90 28.69 -44.23
C ALA A 13 5.86 28.57 -42.70
N SER A 14 5.14 29.46 -42.03
CA SER A 14 4.80 29.32 -40.62
C SER A 14 3.82 28.14 -40.49
N THR A 15 4.31 26.99 -40.06
CA THR A 15 3.44 25.88 -39.64
C THR A 15 2.69 26.32 -38.38
N PRO A 16 1.35 26.28 -38.36
CA PRO A 16 0.61 26.55 -37.15
C PRO A 16 0.88 25.39 -36.18
N VAL A 17 1.51 25.71 -35.04
CA VAL A 17 1.55 24.79 -33.90
C VAL A 17 0.12 24.64 -33.43
N ALA A 18 -0.51 23.51 -33.78
CA ALA A 18 -1.78 23.13 -33.20
C ALA A 18 -1.55 22.94 -31.69
N MET A 19 -1.98 23.91 -30.89
CA MET A 19 -2.13 23.71 -29.45
C MET A 19 -3.19 22.63 -29.26
N LEU A 20 -2.75 21.40 -28.99
CA LEU A 20 -3.61 20.37 -28.44
C LEU A 20 -4.09 20.90 -27.09
N ALA A 21 -5.35 21.34 -27.02
CA ALA A 21 -6.01 21.56 -25.75
C ALA A 21 -5.92 20.25 -24.96
N GLY A 22 -5.22 20.27 -23.82
CA GLY A 22 -5.21 19.14 -22.91
C GLY A 22 -6.65 18.79 -22.48
N PRO A 23 -6.92 17.55 -22.04
CA PRO A 23 -8.24 17.21 -21.53
C PRO A 23 -8.59 18.21 -20.42
N ALA A 24 -9.66 18.98 -20.65
CA ALA A 24 -10.23 19.81 -19.62
C ALA A 24 -10.75 18.86 -18.54
N PHE A 25 -10.06 18.80 -17.41
CA PHE A 25 -10.57 18.10 -16.24
C PHE A 25 -11.82 18.84 -15.79
N ALA A 26 -12.99 18.28 -16.09
CA ALA A 26 -14.21 18.71 -15.44
C ALA A 26 -13.99 18.48 -13.94
N VAL A 27 -13.91 19.55 -13.17
CA VAL A 27 -13.96 19.45 -11.72
C VAL A 27 -15.27 18.75 -11.41
N PRO A 28 -15.27 17.61 -10.68
CA PRO A 28 -16.52 16.97 -10.31
C PRO A 28 -17.39 17.99 -9.57
N ALA A 29 -18.47 18.40 -10.23
CA ALA A 29 -19.48 19.24 -9.63
C ALA A 29 -20.42 18.33 -8.87
N TYR A 30 -20.52 18.55 -7.56
CA TYR A 30 -21.44 17.81 -6.71
C TYR A 30 -22.82 18.45 -6.76
N THR A 31 -23.85 17.63 -6.87
CA THR A 31 -25.21 18.02 -6.52
C THR A 31 -25.44 17.69 -5.06
N LEU A 32 -25.94 18.65 -4.28
CA LEU A 32 -26.30 18.42 -2.88
C LEU A 32 -27.70 17.83 -2.81
N THR A 33 -27.83 16.68 -2.14
CA THR A 33 -29.12 16.08 -1.80
C THR A 33 -29.33 16.20 -0.30
N ASP A 34 -30.36 16.93 0.11
CA ASP A 34 -30.84 16.88 1.49
C ASP A 34 -31.58 15.55 1.71
N LEU A 35 -31.12 14.74 2.65
CA LEU A 35 -31.71 13.45 2.96
C LEU A 35 -33.03 13.59 3.76
N GLY A 36 -33.25 14.76 4.38
CA GLY A 36 -34.39 15.05 5.23
C GLY A 36 -34.27 14.47 6.64
N THR A 37 -35.42 14.33 7.30
CA THR A 37 -35.56 13.78 8.66
C THR A 37 -36.73 12.80 8.74
N LEU A 38 -36.84 12.03 9.83
CA LEU A 38 -38.00 11.21 10.16
C LEU A 38 -39.17 12.02 10.77
N GLY A 39 -39.24 13.32 10.45
CA GLY A 39 -40.32 14.23 10.86
C GLY A 39 -40.12 14.90 12.22
N GLY A 40 -38.96 14.70 12.87
CA GLY A 40 -38.61 15.33 14.14
C GLY A 40 -37.53 16.40 14.02
N HIS A 41 -37.30 17.07 15.15
CA HIS A 41 -36.22 18.03 15.37
C HIS A 41 -35.48 17.67 16.67
N ALA A 42 -34.15 17.72 16.61
CA ALA A 42 -33.30 17.53 17.76
C ALA A 42 -33.43 18.69 18.74
N VAL A 43 -33.29 18.38 20.03
CA VAL A 43 -33.17 19.37 21.10
C VAL A 43 -31.70 19.54 21.48
N GLY A 44 -31.23 20.80 21.53
CA GLY A 44 -29.84 21.13 21.82
C GLY A 44 -28.95 21.13 20.58
N ASP A 45 -27.67 20.81 20.75
CA ASP A 45 -26.64 20.89 19.68
C ASP A 45 -26.54 19.62 18.81
N MET A 46 -27.44 18.65 19.00
CA MET A 46 -27.46 17.44 18.15
C MET A 46 -28.12 17.74 16.79
N PRO A 47 -27.64 17.14 15.69
CA PRO A 47 -28.28 17.30 14.38
C PRO A 47 -29.60 16.53 14.31
N ASP A 48 -30.56 17.05 13.52
CA ASP A 48 -31.85 16.39 13.26
C ASP A 48 -31.68 15.04 12.54
N SER A 49 -30.65 14.92 11.71
CA SER A 49 -30.24 13.68 11.06
C SER A 49 -28.75 13.71 10.71
N PHE A 50 -28.12 12.54 10.62
CA PHE A 50 -26.76 12.39 10.12
C PHE A 50 -26.60 11.05 9.41
N GLY A 51 -25.76 11.02 8.36
CA GLY A 51 -25.34 9.79 7.68
C GLY A 51 -24.09 9.21 8.35
N ALA A 52 -24.05 7.88 8.50
CA ALA A 52 -22.94 7.14 9.10
C ALA A 52 -22.19 6.27 8.07
N ASP A 53 -22.89 5.74 7.06
CA ASP A 53 -22.29 4.88 6.04
C ASP A 53 -23.10 4.92 4.72
N ILE A 54 -22.46 4.58 3.60
CA ILE A 54 -23.03 4.61 2.25
C ILE A 54 -22.55 3.43 1.41
N ASN A 55 -23.45 2.80 0.64
CA ASN A 55 -23.09 1.73 -0.31
C ASN A 55 -22.98 2.23 -1.76
N ASN A 56 -22.55 1.36 -2.69
CA ASN A 56 -22.37 1.73 -4.10
C ASN A 56 -23.67 2.00 -4.86
N LYS A 57 -24.83 1.67 -4.28
CA LYS A 57 -26.15 2.07 -4.81
C LYS A 57 -26.54 3.50 -4.40
N GLY A 58 -25.68 4.19 -3.65
CA GLY A 58 -25.96 5.52 -3.12
C GLY A 58 -26.94 5.51 -1.95
N GLN A 59 -27.17 4.36 -1.33
CA GLN A 59 -28.04 4.24 -0.16
C GLN A 59 -27.24 4.59 1.09
N VAL A 60 -27.84 5.38 1.98
CA VAL A 60 -27.19 5.91 3.18
C VAL A 60 -27.88 5.35 4.42
N THR A 61 -27.12 4.94 5.42
CA THR A 61 -27.64 4.66 6.76
C THR A 61 -27.16 5.70 7.75
N GLY A 62 -27.88 5.88 8.84
CA GLY A 62 -27.48 6.78 9.92
C GLY A 62 -28.52 6.83 11.02
N ALA A 63 -28.72 8.01 11.63
CA ALA A 63 -29.82 8.25 12.56
C ALA A 63 -30.55 9.55 12.25
N SER A 64 -31.85 9.60 12.56
CA SER A 64 -32.67 10.80 12.45
C SER A 64 -33.72 10.85 13.55
N VAL A 65 -34.03 12.07 14.00
CA VAL A 65 -35.08 12.32 14.99
C VAL A 65 -36.46 12.11 14.36
N THR A 66 -37.26 11.27 15.01
CA THR A 66 -38.67 11.02 14.67
C THR A 66 -39.58 12.13 15.19
N ALA A 67 -40.79 12.24 14.65
CA ALA A 67 -41.81 13.16 15.18
C ALA A 67 -42.11 12.97 16.68
N SER A 68 -41.88 11.77 17.22
CA SER A 68 -41.98 11.45 18.65
C SER A 68 -40.77 11.89 19.49
N GLY A 69 -39.71 12.41 18.88
CA GLY A 69 -38.50 12.90 19.56
C GLY A 69 -37.41 11.84 19.80
N PHE A 70 -37.65 10.57 19.45
CA PHE A 70 -36.63 9.52 19.49
C PHE A 70 -35.72 9.58 18.26
N MET A 71 -34.43 9.30 18.43
CA MET A 71 -33.51 9.10 17.30
C MET A 71 -33.65 7.66 16.80
N HIS A 72 -34.01 7.46 15.55
CA HIS A 72 -34.08 6.14 14.94
C HIS A 72 -33.04 5.96 13.84
N ALA A 73 -32.57 4.72 13.70
CA ALA A 73 -31.79 4.30 12.57
C ALA A 73 -32.63 4.44 11.29
N PHE A 74 -32.04 4.97 10.23
CA PHE A 74 -32.70 5.07 8.93
C PHE A 74 -31.91 4.35 7.85
N ARG A 75 -32.62 3.97 6.77
CA ARG A 75 -32.03 3.70 5.46
C ARG A 75 -32.63 4.68 4.45
N TRP A 76 -31.79 5.47 3.82
CA TRP A 76 -32.19 6.38 2.76
C TRP A 76 -31.85 5.77 1.42
N ASP A 77 -32.82 5.78 0.50
CA ASP A 77 -32.66 5.30 -0.87
C ASP A 77 -32.99 6.45 -1.84
N PRO A 78 -32.17 6.69 -2.88
CA PRO A 78 -32.44 7.73 -3.87
C PRO A 78 -33.83 7.64 -4.52
N ALA A 79 -34.41 6.44 -4.63
CA ALA A 79 -35.70 6.22 -5.25
C ALA A 79 -36.89 6.36 -4.30
N THR A 80 -36.71 6.06 -3.01
CA THR A 80 -37.83 5.98 -2.04
C THR A 80 -37.71 6.94 -0.85
N GLY A 81 -36.59 7.65 -0.73
CA GLY A 81 -36.32 8.56 0.39
C GLY A 81 -35.94 7.83 1.69
N MET A 82 -36.10 8.52 2.81
CA MET A 82 -35.73 8.02 4.14
C MET A 82 -36.76 7.02 4.66
N GLN A 83 -36.29 5.83 5.03
CA GLN A 83 -37.08 4.79 5.67
C GLN A 83 -36.63 4.64 7.13
N ASP A 84 -37.59 4.70 8.05
CA ASP A 84 -37.37 4.38 9.46
C ASP A 84 -37.13 2.86 9.61
N LEU A 85 -36.04 2.48 10.29
CA LEU A 85 -35.69 1.08 10.57
C LEU A 85 -36.01 0.69 12.01
N GLY A 86 -36.46 1.65 12.83
CA GLY A 86 -36.47 1.57 14.28
C GLY A 86 -37.40 0.53 14.90
N THR A 87 -37.19 0.34 16.20
CA THR A 87 -38.07 -0.33 17.16
C THR A 87 -38.96 0.71 17.84
N PRO A 88 -40.29 0.56 17.90
CA PRO A 88 -41.17 1.56 18.51
C PRO A 88 -40.78 1.88 19.97
N GLY A 89 -40.43 3.14 20.25
CA GLY A 89 -40.22 3.67 21.61
C GLY A 89 -38.77 3.71 22.12
N GLU A 90 -37.79 3.42 21.27
CA GLU A 90 -36.37 3.38 21.66
C GLU A 90 -35.45 4.06 20.64
N ASN A 91 -34.31 4.56 21.12
CA ASN A 91 -33.31 5.13 20.22
C ASN A 91 -32.62 4.03 19.40
N SER A 92 -32.18 4.31 18.18
CA SER A 92 -31.33 3.42 17.38
C SER A 92 -30.44 4.21 16.43
N ILE A 93 -29.30 3.62 16.06
CA ILE A 93 -28.32 4.20 15.14
C ILE A 93 -27.87 3.12 14.17
N GLY A 94 -28.04 3.35 12.86
CA GLY A 94 -27.45 2.52 11.82
C GLY A 94 -25.99 2.92 11.58
N ARG A 95 -25.07 1.95 11.65
CA ARG A 95 -23.61 2.16 11.63
C ARG A 95 -22.91 1.60 10.40
N GLY A 96 -23.51 0.61 9.74
CA GLY A 96 -22.97 0.01 8.53
C GLY A 96 -24.08 -0.43 7.58
N ILE A 97 -23.85 -0.29 6.28
CA ILE A 97 -24.77 -0.72 5.22
C ILE A 97 -24.01 -1.52 4.16
N ASN A 98 -24.57 -2.66 3.73
CA ASN A 98 -23.96 -3.45 2.65
C ASN A 98 -24.64 -3.21 1.29
N GLU A 99 -24.10 -3.85 0.25
CA GLU A 99 -24.62 -3.75 -1.13
C GLU A 99 -26.04 -4.32 -1.32
N ASN A 100 -26.52 -5.15 -0.40
CA ASN A 100 -27.91 -5.62 -0.43
C ASN A 100 -28.88 -4.61 0.21
N GLY A 101 -28.37 -3.50 0.74
CA GLY A 101 -29.14 -2.50 1.46
C GLY A 101 -29.50 -2.93 2.88
N GLN A 102 -28.85 -3.97 3.41
CA GLN A 102 -29.02 -4.40 4.80
C GLN A 102 -28.21 -3.46 5.71
N VAL A 103 -28.76 -3.13 6.87
CA VAL A 103 -28.19 -2.17 7.81
C VAL A 103 -27.91 -2.85 9.14
N THR A 104 -26.73 -2.63 9.71
CA THR A 104 -26.43 -3.03 11.10
C THR A 104 -26.18 -1.82 11.99
N GLY A 105 -26.37 -1.97 13.29
CA GLY A 105 -26.17 -0.88 14.23
C GLY A 105 -26.44 -1.27 15.68
N SER A 106 -26.83 -0.27 16.47
CA SER A 106 -27.11 -0.37 17.90
C SER A 106 -28.48 0.20 18.24
N ARG A 107 -29.15 -0.42 19.21
CA ARG A 107 -30.45 -0.03 19.79
C ARG A 107 -30.26 0.53 21.21
N GLY A 108 -31.21 1.33 21.66
CA GLY A 108 -31.18 2.05 22.92
C GLY A 108 -31.38 1.16 24.15
N ASP A 109 -31.98 -0.01 23.96
CA ASP A 109 -32.03 -1.09 24.96
C ASP A 109 -30.70 -1.83 25.14
N GLY A 110 -29.69 -1.50 24.32
CA GLY A 110 -28.37 -2.14 24.33
C GLY A 110 -28.21 -3.24 23.29
N GLY A 111 -29.20 -3.56 22.46
CA GLY A 111 -29.07 -4.62 21.46
C GLY A 111 -28.33 -4.20 20.18
N ALA A 112 -27.53 -5.09 19.60
CA ALA A 112 -27.10 -4.98 18.21
C ALA A 112 -28.24 -5.45 17.30
N PHE A 113 -28.37 -4.87 16.10
CA PHE A 113 -29.39 -5.28 15.14
C PHE A 113 -28.84 -5.51 13.74
N LEU A 114 -29.58 -6.30 12.96
CA LEU A 114 -29.54 -6.36 11.51
C LEU A 114 -30.93 -6.03 10.98
N TRP A 115 -31.04 -5.01 10.15
CA TRP A 115 -32.26 -4.72 9.40
C TRP A 115 -32.07 -5.17 7.96
N ASP A 116 -33.03 -5.92 7.46
CA ASP A 116 -33.09 -6.39 6.08
C ASP A 116 -34.36 -5.83 5.40
N PRO A 117 -34.27 -5.28 4.18
CA PRO A 117 -35.44 -4.74 3.49
C PRO A 117 -36.55 -5.77 3.24
N ALA A 118 -36.23 -7.06 3.18
CA ALA A 118 -37.17 -8.15 2.97
C ALA A 118 -37.76 -8.72 4.27
N THR A 119 -36.99 -8.74 5.37
CA THR A 119 -37.44 -9.40 6.62
C THR A 119 -37.61 -8.45 7.82
N GLY A 120 -37.23 -7.18 7.69
CA GLY A 120 -37.31 -6.19 8.75
C GLY A 120 -36.16 -6.31 9.75
N LEU A 121 -36.37 -5.77 10.95
CA LEU A 121 -35.37 -5.72 12.01
C LEU A 121 -35.25 -7.07 12.72
N GLN A 122 -34.01 -7.52 12.87
CA GLN A 122 -33.59 -8.70 13.62
C GLN A 122 -32.65 -8.28 14.75
N ASP A 123 -32.96 -8.74 15.96
CA ASP A 123 -32.05 -8.67 17.10
C ASP A 123 -30.92 -9.70 16.93
N LEU A 124 -29.67 -9.26 17.10
CA LEU A 124 -28.50 -10.13 17.03
C LEU A 124 -28.18 -10.79 18.38
N GLY A 125 -28.78 -10.30 19.47
CA GLY A 125 -28.45 -10.70 20.83
C GLY A 125 -27.15 -10.10 21.34
N THR A 126 -26.57 -10.73 22.36
CA THR A 126 -25.31 -10.36 23.00
C THR A 126 -24.47 -11.62 23.28
N LEU A 127 -23.20 -11.44 23.67
CA LEU A 127 -22.32 -12.51 24.16
C LEU A 127 -22.62 -12.92 25.62
N GLY A 128 -23.79 -12.56 26.15
CA GLY A 128 -24.22 -12.89 27.51
C GLY A 128 -24.43 -11.67 28.41
N GLY A 129 -23.91 -10.50 28.03
CA GLY A 129 -24.16 -9.23 28.71
C GLY A 129 -25.42 -8.51 28.23
N SER A 130 -25.55 -7.23 28.57
CA SER A 130 -26.74 -6.42 28.22
C SER A 130 -26.49 -5.41 27.09
N GLN A 131 -25.25 -5.33 26.57
CA GLN A 131 -24.92 -4.38 25.51
C GLN A 131 -24.18 -5.05 24.34
N ALA A 132 -24.54 -4.66 23.13
CA ALA A 132 -23.87 -4.99 21.88
C ALA A 132 -24.08 -3.87 20.85
N SER A 133 -23.14 -3.74 19.92
CA SER A 133 -23.24 -2.80 18.79
C SER A 133 -22.62 -3.43 17.56
N GLY A 134 -23.37 -3.50 16.45
CA GLY A 134 -22.84 -3.85 15.14
C GLY A 134 -22.14 -2.65 14.51
N HIS A 135 -20.90 -2.82 14.05
CA HIS A 135 -20.07 -1.75 13.47
C HIS A 135 -19.94 -1.86 11.95
N ARG A 136 -19.86 -3.07 11.41
CA ARG A 136 -19.74 -3.33 9.98
C ARG A 136 -20.51 -4.58 9.56
N ILE A 137 -20.89 -4.61 8.30
CA ILE A 137 -21.61 -5.71 7.67
C ILE A 137 -21.01 -6.00 6.29
N ASN A 138 -20.78 -7.28 5.96
CA ASN A 138 -20.34 -7.68 4.63
C ASN A 138 -21.53 -8.03 3.72
N ALA A 139 -21.28 -8.28 2.43
CA ALA A 139 -22.31 -8.61 1.45
C ALA A 139 -23.03 -9.96 1.69
N LYS A 140 -22.52 -10.81 2.59
CA LYS A 140 -23.17 -12.06 3.02
C LYS A 140 -24.14 -11.84 4.19
N GLY A 141 -24.27 -10.62 4.67
CA GLY A 141 -25.07 -10.29 5.85
C GLY A 141 -24.40 -10.63 7.17
N GLN A 142 -23.09 -10.90 7.17
CA GLN A 142 -22.33 -11.15 8.41
C GLN A 142 -21.98 -9.82 9.05
N VAL A 143 -22.18 -9.72 10.36
CA VAL A 143 -21.97 -8.49 11.13
C VAL A 143 -20.80 -8.67 12.08
N THR A 144 -19.91 -7.68 12.16
CA THR A 144 -18.93 -7.59 13.24
C THR A 144 -19.17 -6.35 14.08
N GLY A 145 -18.73 -6.41 15.33
CA GLY A 145 -18.93 -5.34 16.29
C GLY A 145 -18.32 -5.63 17.64
N THR A 146 -18.94 -5.11 18.69
CA THR A 146 -18.54 -5.33 20.09
C THR A 146 -19.75 -5.77 20.91
N SER A 147 -19.55 -6.66 21.88
CA SER A 147 -20.60 -7.11 22.80
C SER A 147 -20.06 -7.45 24.18
N GLN A 148 -20.85 -7.13 25.21
CA GLN A 148 -20.57 -7.55 26.57
C GLN A 148 -20.74 -9.06 26.75
N ILE A 149 -19.80 -9.65 27.47
CA ILE A 149 -19.70 -11.10 27.65
C ILE A 149 -20.47 -11.64 28.87
N ALA A 150 -20.89 -10.77 29.78
CA ALA A 150 -21.61 -11.18 30.98
C ALA A 150 -22.46 -10.02 31.56
N PRO A 151 -23.57 -10.32 32.27
CA PRO A 151 -24.39 -9.29 32.89
C PRO A 151 -23.60 -8.53 33.97
N GLY A 152 -23.69 -7.20 33.95
CA GLY A 152 -23.01 -6.33 34.92
C GLY A 152 -21.49 -6.19 34.72
N SER A 153 -20.93 -6.79 33.67
CA SER A 153 -19.53 -6.61 33.28
C SER A 153 -19.38 -5.44 32.31
N PHE A 154 -18.28 -4.69 32.43
CA PHE A 154 -17.85 -3.72 31.43
C PHE A 154 -16.94 -4.33 30.36
N GLN A 155 -16.61 -5.62 30.47
CA GLN A 155 -15.78 -6.32 29.50
C GLN A 155 -16.56 -6.57 28.22
N THR A 156 -15.93 -6.30 27.09
CA THR A 156 -16.54 -6.42 25.77
C THR A 156 -15.61 -7.15 24.82
N HIS A 157 -16.14 -8.08 24.04
CA HIS A 157 -15.38 -8.76 23.00
C HIS A 157 -15.91 -8.40 21.62
N ALA A 158 -15.01 -8.49 20.65
CA ALA A 158 -15.35 -8.48 19.25
C ALA A 158 -16.19 -9.71 18.93
N PHE A 159 -17.23 -9.54 18.12
CA PHE A 159 -18.05 -10.66 17.68
C PHE A 159 -18.07 -10.76 16.15
N LEU A 160 -18.37 -11.96 15.66
CA LEU A 160 -18.89 -12.20 14.32
C LEU A 160 -20.29 -12.79 14.47
N TRP A 161 -21.28 -12.17 13.82
CA TRP A 161 -22.63 -12.70 13.76
C TRP A 161 -22.94 -13.13 12.34
N ASP A 162 -23.57 -14.30 12.20
CA ASP A 162 -24.25 -14.69 10.98
C ASP A 162 -25.57 -15.41 11.30
N ALA A 163 -26.44 -15.52 10.29
CA ALA A 163 -27.78 -16.08 10.47
C ALA A 163 -27.79 -17.57 10.83
N VAL A 164 -26.67 -18.29 10.66
CA VAL A 164 -26.58 -19.74 10.91
C VAL A 164 -26.03 -20.02 12.30
N GLY A 165 -24.93 -19.37 12.67
CA GLY A 165 -24.20 -19.56 13.93
C GLY A 165 -24.62 -18.62 15.04
N GLY A 166 -25.36 -17.54 14.74
CA GLY A 166 -25.66 -16.49 15.71
C GLY A 166 -24.39 -15.68 16.07
N MET A 167 -24.38 -15.08 17.26
CA MET A 167 -23.25 -14.27 17.72
C MET A 167 -22.11 -15.14 18.24
N GLN A 168 -20.98 -15.14 17.52
CA GLN A 168 -19.75 -15.81 17.89
C GLN A 168 -18.80 -14.83 18.60
N ASP A 169 -18.32 -15.22 19.77
CA ASP A 169 -17.22 -14.53 20.46
C ASP A 169 -15.90 -14.78 19.72
N LEU A 170 -15.19 -13.71 19.35
CA LEU A 170 -13.86 -13.81 18.72
C LEU A 170 -12.73 -13.84 19.75
N GLY A 171 -13.03 -13.53 21.01
CA GLY A 171 -12.09 -13.48 22.11
C GLY A 171 -11.19 -12.24 22.09
N THR A 172 -10.03 -12.38 22.72
CA THR A 172 -9.01 -11.33 22.86
C THR A 172 -7.63 -11.88 22.53
N LEU A 173 -6.62 -11.01 22.42
CA LEU A 173 -5.20 -11.38 22.33
C LEU A 173 -4.58 -11.72 23.70
N GLY A 174 -5.40 -12.18 24.65
CA GLY A 174 -5.04 -12.37 26.06
C GLY A 174 -5.41 -11.18 26.96
N GLY A 175 -6.04 -10.15 26.38
CA GLY A 175 -6.57 -8.98 27.06
C GLY A 175 -7.98 -9.13 27.63
N THR A 176 -8.56 -8.01 28.04
CA THR A 176 -9.91 -7.92 28.62
C THR A 176 -10.96 -7.44 27.64
N ASN A 177 -10.59 -6.69 26.60
CA ASN A 177 -11.53 -6.16 25.63
C ASN A 177 -11.05 -6.34 24.19
N SER A 178 -11.99 -6.48 23.27
CA SER A 178 -11.73 -6.39 21.84
C SER A 178 -12.94 -5.79 21.11
N ILE A 179 -12.67 -5.15 19.97
CA ILE A 179 -13.68 -4.48 19.14
C ILE A 179 -13.41 -4.82 17.67
N GLY A 180 -14.41 -5.36 16.98
CA GLY A 180 -14.38 -5.59 15.53
C GLY A 180 -14.81 -4.33 14.78
N LEU A 181 -13.94 -3.80 13.92
CA LEU A 181 -14.13 -2.54 13.20
C LEU A 181 -14.24 -2.71 11.68
N GLY A 182 -13.70 -3.80 11.12
CA GLY A 182 -13.74 -4.11 9.69
C GLY A 182 -14.00 -5.59 9.45
N ILE A 183 -14.72 -5.92 8.38
CA ILE A 183 -15.00 -7.30 7.95
C ILE A 183 -14.97 -7.39 6.43
N ASN A 184 -14.30 -8.41 5.88
CA ASN A 184 -14.27 -8.66 4.43
C ASN A 184 -15.24 -9.78 3.99
N SER A 185 -15.30 -10.07 2.69
CA SER A 185 -16.23 -11.07 2.14
C SER A 185 -15.90 -12.51 2.55
N ARG A 186 -14.69 -12.76 3.05
CA ARG A 186 -14.27 -14.06 3.61
C ARG A 186 -14.68 -14.24 5.07
N GLY A 187 -15.27 -13.22 5.70
CA GLY A 187 -15.63 -13.25 7.12
C GLY A 187 -14.43 -13.02 8.04
N GLN A 188 -13.31 -12.54 7.52
CA GLN A 188 -12.18 -12.14 8.35
C GLN A 188 -12.49 -10.78 8.99
N VAL A 189 -12.17 -10.65 10.28
CA VAL A 189 -12.47 -9.45 11.07
C VAL A 189 -11.18 -8.78 11.51
N THR A 190 -11.08 -7.47 11.35
CA THR A 190 -10.00 -6.66 11.93
C THR A 190 -10.56 -5.65 12.92
N GLY A 191 -9.69 -5.16 13.80
CA GLY A 191 -10.07 -4.21 14.82
C GLY A 191 -8.94 -3.97 15.80
N MET A 192 -9.31 -3.75 17.06
CA MET A 192 -8.36 -3.57 18.14
C MET A 192 -8.72 -4.43 19.36
N ASP A 193 -7.69 -4.97 19.99
CA ASP A 193 -7.72 -5.56 21.32
C ASP A 193 -7.23 -4.51 22.31
N ASP A 194 -8.01 -4.21 23.34
CA ASP A 194 -7.64 -3.31 24.41
C ASP A 194 -7.53 -4.12 25.71
N SER A 195 -6.30 -4.23 26.23
CA SER A 195 -6.05 -4.91 27.49
C SER A 195 -5.67 -3.90 28.55
N GLU A 196 -6.22 -4.03 29.76
CA GLU A 196 -5.83 -3.17 30.87
C GLU A 196 -4.31 -3.21 31.11
N GLY A 197 -3.65 -2.05 31.04
CA GLY A 197 -2.20 -1.93 31.21
C GLY A 197 -1.35 -2.29 29.99
N VAL A 198 -1.95 -2.66 28.85
CA VAL A 198 -1.26 -2.90 27.57
C VAL A 198 -1.85 -1.98 26.50
N PRO A 199 -1.03 -1.24 25.73
CA PRO A 199 -1.56 -0.41 24.66
C PRO A 199 -2.33 -1.24 23.62
N PRO A 200 -3.45 -0.73 23.06
CA PRO A 200 -4.29 -1.48 22.14
C PRO A 200 -3.54 -2.10 20.97
N ARG A 201 -3.91 -3.30 20.53
CA ARG A 201 -3.24 -4.02 19.45
C ARG A 201 -4.19 -4.33 18.31
N THR A 202 -3.72 -4.05 17.09
CA THR A 202 -4.46 -4.48 15.90
C THR A 202 -4.48 -5.99 15.82
N PHE A 203 -5.66 -6.56 15.64
CA PHE A 203 -5.81 -7.98 15.35
C PHE A 203 -6.36 -8.24 13.94
N LEU A 204 -6.09 -9.44 13.45
CA LEU A 204 -6.88 -10.09 12.40
C LEU A 204 -7.43 -11.39 12.96
N TRP A 205 -8.74 -11.54 12.94
CA TRP A 205 -9.40 -12.81 13.22
C TRP A 205 -9.74 -13.47 11.89
N ASP A 206 -9.32 -14.71 11.76
CA ASP A 206 -9.64 -15.57 10.62
C ASP A 206 -10.46 -16.77 11.12
N PRO A 207 -11.54 -17.17 10.42
CA PRO A 207 -12.40 -18.27 10.87
C PRO A 207 -11.69 -19.62 10.98
N VAL A 208 -10.54 -19.79 10.33
CA VAL A 208 -9.73 -21.02 10.36
C VAL A 208 -8.62 -20.93 11.39
N ILE A 209 -7.95 -19.77 11.49
CA ILE A 209 -6.72 -19.62 12.29
C ILE A 209 -7.00 -19.02 13.68
N GLY A 210 -8.12 -18.32 13.85
CA GLY A 210 -8.44 -17.55 15.05
C GLY A 210 -7.82 -16.15 15.05
N MET A 211 -7.73 -15.55 16.24
CA MET A 211 -7.22 -14.19 16.41
C MET A 211 -5.69 -14.14 16.36
N ARG A 212 -5.16 -13.20 15.57
CA ARG A 212 -3.73 -12.96 15.39
C ARG A 212 -3.39 -11.50 15.65
N ASP A 213 -2.38 -11.25 16.48
CA ASP A 213 -1.76 -9.92 16.64
C ASP A 213 -0.99 -9.54 15.36
N LEU A 214 -1.31 -8.38 14.79
CA LEU A 214 -0.63 -7.86 13.60
C LEU A 214 0.60 -7.01 13.92
N GLY A 215 0.80 -6.65 15.19
CA GLY A 215 1.91 -5.84 15.65
C GLY A 215 1.63 -4.33 15.65
N ASN A 216 2.71 -3.55 15.57
CA ASN A 216 2.72 -2.10 15.44
C ASN A 216 3.96 -1.69 14.62
N LEU A 217 4.11 -0.40 14.32
CA LEU A 217 5.23 0.13 13.54
C LEU A 217 6.54 0.32 14.35
N GLY A 218 6.60 -0.13 15.60
CA GLY A 218 7.72 0.05 16.52
C GLY A 218 7.75 1.41 17.22
N GLY A 219 8.47 1.52 18.34
CA GLY A 219 8.49 2.69 19.22
C GLY A 219 8.26 2.31 20.68
N SER A 220 8.32 3.30 21.58
CA SER A 220 8.03 3.10 23.01
C SER A 220 6.54 3.13 23.33
N ASN A 221 5.74 3.82 22.50
CA ASN A 221 4.28 3.74 22.51
C ASN A 221 3.81 2.65 21.53
N ILE A 222 2.94 1.76 22.01
CA ILE A 222 2.77 0.40 21.46
C ILE A 222 1.37 0.21 20.85
N SER A 223 0.55 1.27 20.73
CA SER A 223 -0.84 1.13 20.30
C SER A 223 -0.99 1.07 18.78
N SER A 224 -1.83 0.15 18.31
CA SER A 224 -2.26 0.05 16.92
C SER A 224 -3.73 -0.36 16.84
N PHE A 225 -4.44 0.12 15.82
CA PHE A 225 -5.83 -0.27 15.56
C PHE A 225 -6.07 -0.38 14.05
N GLY A 226 -6.70 -1.49 13.63
CA GLY A 226 -7.11 -1.75 12.25
C GLY A 226 -8.51 -1.22 12.00
N ASN A 227 -8.63 -0.25 11.10
CA ASN A 227 -9.92 0.41 10.82
C ASN A 227 -10.70 -0.32 9.72
N ASP A 228 -10.00 -0.94 8.76
CA ASP A 228 -10.65 -1.57 7.61
C ASP A 228 -9.80 -2.69 7.00
N ILE A 229 -10.46 -3.60 6.28
CA ILE A 229 -9.87 -4.78 5.66
C ILE A 229 -10.49 -5.05 4.28
N ASN A 230 -9.64 -5.33 3.29
CA ASN A 230 -10.10 -5.73 1.95
C ASN A 230 -10.17 -7.25 1.76
N ASP A 231 -10.68 -7.71 0.62
CA ASP A 231 -10.83 -9.13 0.29
C ASP A 231 -9.50 -9.87 0.03
N SER A 232 -8.41 -9.14 -0.16
CA SER A 232 -7.06 -9.72 -0.16
C SER A 232 -6.56 -10.02 1.26
N GLY A 233 -7.27 -9.53 2.30
CA GLY A 233 -6.89 -9.68 3.71
C GLY A 233 -5.87 -8.63 4.15
N GLN A 234 -5.73 -7.55 3.38
CA GLN A 234 -4.89 -6.42 3.76
C GLN A 234 -5.66 -5.52 4.72
N VAL A 235 -4.99 -5.09 5.79
CA VAL A 235 -5.59 -4.25 6.84
C VAL A 235 -4.94 -2.88 6.80
N THR A 236 -5.75 -1.81 6.84
CA THR A 236 -5.24 -0.45 7.05
C THR A 236 -5.70 0.10 8.40
N GLY A 237 -4.94 1.01 8.95
CA GLY A 237 -5.21 1.54 10.28
C GLY A 237 -4.23 2.63 10.69
N ALA A 238 -4.08 2.82 12.00
CA ALA A 238 -3.03 3.66 12.55
C ALA A 238 -2.26 2.94 13.66
N SER A 239 -0.99 3.31 13.77
CA SER A 239 -0.09 2.92 14.86
C SER A 239 0.44 4.19 15.50
N THR A 240 0.39 4.27 16.83
CA THR A 240 1.08 5.31 17.57
C THR A 240 2.55 4.94 17.65
N ILE A 241 3.42 5.88 17.31
CA ILE A 241 4.86 5.77 17.52
C ILE A 241 5.35 7.00 18.28
N ASP A 242 6.63 7.07 18.64
CA ASP A 242 7.19 8.15 19.48
C ASP A 242 6.98 9.56 18.90
N VAL A 243 6.76 9.67 17.59
CA VAL A 243 6.55 10.92 16.85
C VAL A 243 5.08 11.18 16.49
N GLY A 244 4.13 10.41 17.05
CA GLY A 244 2.70 10.53 16.81
C GLY A 244 2.10 9.38 16.01
N LEU A 245 0.85 9.54 15.55
CA LEU A 245 0.15 8.54 14.74
C LEU A 245 0.76 8.40 13.34
N ARG A 246 0.80 7.16 12.87
CA ARG A 246 1.23 6.77 11.53
C ARG A 246 0.26 5.80 10.90
N ALA A 247 -0.15 6.10 9.68
CA ALA A 247 -0.98 5.22 8.89
C ALA A 247 -0.17 3.97 8.50
N PHE A 248 -0.76 2.78 8.64
CA PHE A 248 -0.11 1.53 8.23
C PHE A 248 -0.92 0.78 7.17
N LEU A 249 -0.21 -0.09 6.45
CA LEU A 249 -0.77 -1.20 5.69
C LEU A 249 -0.16 -2.48 6.24
N TRP A 250 -0.99 -3.40 6.71
CA TRP A 250 -0.58 -4.76 6.99
C TRP A 250 -0.97 -5.64 5.81
N ASP A 251 0.00 -6.36 5.29
CA ASP A 251 -0.18 -7.31 4.21
C ASP A 251 0.20 -8.72 4.69
N PRO A 252 -0.58 -9.77 4.38
CA PRO A 252 -0.27 -11.14 4.79
C PRO A 252 1.13 -11.62 4.40
N ALA A 253 1.67 -11.14 3.27
CA ALA A 253 2.97 -11.55 2.74
C ALA A 253 4.15 -10.75 3.31
N THR A 254 3.96 -9.46 3.62
CA THR A 254 5.05 -8.56 4.03
C THR A 254 4.93 -7.99 5.43
N GLY A 255 3.83 -8.25 6.14
CA GLY A 255 3.57 -7.75 7.49
C GLY A 255 3.19 -6.28 7.53
N MET A 256 3.33 -5.66 8.72
CA MET A 256 2.96 -4.26 8.94
C MET A 256 3.99 -3.30 8.34
N GLN A 257 3.52 -2.36 7.53
CA GLN A 257 4.33 -1.39 6.81
C GLN A 257 3.85 0.03 7.11
N ASP A 258 4.79 0.94 7.36
CA ASP A 258 4.50 2.36 7.50
C ASP A 258 4.23 2.97 6.13
N LEU A 259 3.01 3.47 5.90
CA LEU A 259 2.63 4.08 4.63
C LEU A 259 3.46 5.32 4.29
N ASN A 260 4.05 5.98 5.29
CA ASN A 260 4.97 7.10 5.07
C ASN A 260 6.29 6.68 4.41
N ARG A 261 6.65 5.39 4.47
CA ARG A 261 7.79 4.83 3.74
C ARG A 261 7.44 4.38 2.32
N MET A 262 6.15 4.41 1.97
CA MET A 262 5.61 3.95 0.68
C MET A 262 5.19 5.09 -0.24
N ILE A 263 5.39 6.34 0.19
CA ILE A 263 5.15 7.55 -0.61
C ILE A 263 6.47 8.22 -1.01
N PRO A 264 6.49 9.07 -2.06
CA PRO A 264 7.69 9.80 -2.45
C PRO A 264 8.31 10.59 -1.28
N PRO A 265 9.62 10.48 -1.04
CA PRO A 265 10.32 11.31 -0.07
C PRO A 265 10.13 12.79 -0.38
N GLY A 266 9.91 13.61 0.65
CA GLY A 266 9.70 15.06 0.46
C GLY A 266 8.35 15.45 -0.15
N SER A 267 7.39 14.52 -0.22
CA SER A 267 6.01 14.80 -0.68
C SER A 267 5.27 15.85 0.16
N GLY A 268 5.81 16.24 1.33
CA GLY A 268 5.16 17.16 2.28
C GLY A 268 4.08 16.48 3.13
N TRP A 269 3.81 15.20 2.89
CA TRP A 269 2.84 14.41 3.63
C TRP A 269 3.45 13.71 4.83
N ILE A 270 2.65 13.67 5.90
CA ILE A 270 2.80 12.79 7.04
C ILE A 270 1.43 12.14 7.25
N LEU A 271 1.31 10.88 6.84
CA LEU A 271 0.07 10.11 6.92
C LEU A 271 -0.16 9.63 8.35
N GLY A 272 -1.26 10.07 8.95
CA GLY A 272 -1.59 9.79 10.36
C GLY A 272 -2.42 8.53 10.54
N GLN A 273 -3.47 8.36 9.74
CA GLN A 273 -4.39 7.23 9.86
C GLN A 273 -4.92 6.80 8.49
N GLY A 274 -4.91 5.49 8.21
CA GLY A 274 -5.70 4.88 7.13
C GLY A 274 -7.09 4.54 7.66
N LEU A 275 -8.13 5.03 7.01
CA LEU A 275 -9.53 4.90 7.45
C LEU A 275 -10.29 3.83 6.67
N ALA A 276 -10.01 3.67 5.39
CA ALA A 276 -10.63 2.65 4.55
C ALA A 276 -9.69 2.15 3.46
N ILE A 277 -9.87 0.89 3.07
CA ILE A 277 -9.13 0.22 2.00
C ILE A 277 -10.10 -0.51 1.07
N ASN A 278 -9.99 -0.30 -0.23
CA ASN A 278 -10.78 -1.06 -1.22
C ASN A 278 -10.03 -2.30 -1.73
N ASP A 279 -10.72 -3.15 -2.49
CA ASP A 279 -10.15 -4.40 -3.03
C ASP A 279 -9.06 -4.20 -4.09
N THR A 280 -8.91 -2.99 -4.63
CA THR A 280 -7.77 -2.63 -5.49
C THR A 280 -6.55 -2.17 -4.69
N GLY A 281 -6.63 -2.14 -3.36
CA GLY A 281 -5.58 -1.72 -2.45
C GLY A 281 -5.44 -0.20 -2.31
N GLN A 282 -6.41 0.58 -2.79
CA GLN A 282 -6.42 2.02 -2.54
C GLN A 282 -6.81 2.30 -1.10
N ILE A 283 -6.11 3.24 -0.47
CA ILE A 283 -6.31 3.59 0.94
C ILE A 283 -6.65 5.07 1.05
N THR A 284 -7.72 5.40 1.76
CA THR A 284 -8.04 6.78 2.12
C THR A 284 -7.85 7.00 3.62
N GLY A 285 -7.66 8.25 4.04
CA GLY A 285 -7.39 8.57 5.43
C GLY A 285 -7.06 10.03 5.66
N SER A 286 -6.58 10.36 6.86
CA SER A 286 -6.14 11.71 7.23
C SER A 286 -4.66 11.78 7.56
N GLY A 287 -4.03 12.90 7.21
CA GLY A 287 -2.62 13.17 7.46
C GLY A 287 -2.32 14.66 7.41
N SER A 288 -1.12 15.04 7.80
CA SER A 288 -0.63 16.41 7.68
C SER A 288 0.02 16.62 6.32
N PHE A 289 -0.40 17.64 5.59
CA PHE A 289 0.30 18.14 4.40
C PHE A 289 0.80 19.56 4.67
N GLY A 290 2.12 19.71 4.82
CA GLY A 290 2.72 21.00 5.15
C GLY A 290 2.25 21.58 6.50
N GLY A 291 1.94 20.73 7.48
CA GLY A 291 1.46 21.13 8.81
C GLY A 291 -0.07 21.25 8.94
N VAL A 292 -0.82 21.13 7.84
CA VAL A 292 -2.29 21.23 7.83
C VAL A 292 -2.90 19.84 7.67
N GLU A 293 -3.88 19.50 8.49
CA GLU A 293 -4.61 18.24 8.36
C GLU A 293 -5.43 18.20 7.07
N ARG A 294 -5.29 17.10 6.31
CA ARG A 294 -5.95 16.88 5.03
C ARG A 294 -6.27 15.41 4.83
N GLY A 295 -7.30 15.14 4.03
CA GLY A 295 -7.58 13.80 3.52
C GLY A 295 -6.58 13.41 2.43
N PHE A 296 -6.22 12.13 2.36
CA PHE A 296 -5.38 11.57 1.29
C PHE A 296 -6.05 10.38 0.62
N LEU A 297 -5.68 10.12 -0.63
CA LEU A 297 -5.93 8.85 -1.32
C LEU A 297 -4.59 8.29 -1.80
N LEU A 298 -4.24 7.11 -1.34
CA LEU A 298 -3.13 6.32 -1.86
C LEU A 298 -3.66 5.34 -2.90
N THR A 299 -2.98 5.26 -4.04
CA THR A 299 -3.24 4.27 -5.07
C THR A 299 -1.97 3.46 -5.30
N PRO A 300 -2.03 2.11 -5.22
CA PRO A 300 -0.87 1.28 -5.52
C PRO A 300 -0.32 1.56 -6.91
N VAL A 301 0.98 1.80 -7.02
CA VAL A 301 1.64 1.93 -8.32
C VAL A 301 2.01 0.53 -8.79
N ALA A 302 1.44 0.10 -9.91
CA ALA A 302 1.87 -1.14 -10.54
C ALA A 302 3.37 -1.04 -10.84
N VAL A 303 4.17 -1.96 -10.31
CA VAL A 303 5.54 -2.12 -10.76
C VAL A 303 5.45 -2.68 -12.17
N THR A 304 5.41 -1.82 -13.19
CA THR A 304 5.73 -2.27 -14.53
C THR A 304 7.16 -2.75 -14.44
N GLU A 305 7.39 -4.05 -14.58
CA GLU A 305 8.72 -4.57 -14.84
C GLU A 305 9.29 -3.69 -15.95
N VAL A 306 10.28 -2.86 -15.61
CA VAL A 306 11.05 -2.14 -16.62
C VAL A 306 11.60 -3.29 -17.48
N PRO A 307 11.26 -3.38 -18.78
CA PRO A 307 11.85 -4.40 -19.63
C PRO A 307 13.34 -4.23 -19.46
N GLU A 308 14.04 -5.26 -18.96
CA GLU A 308 15.47 -5.15 -18.68
C GLU A 308 16.12 -4.44 -19.85
N PRO A 309 16.84 -3.32 -19.63
CA PRO A 309 17.27 -2.44 -20.71
C PRO A 309 18.27 -3.18 -21.60
N GLY A 310 17.75 -3.89 -22.60
CA GLY A 310 18.50 -4.53 -23.68
C GLY A 310 19.77 -5.29 -23.28
N THR A 311 19.91 -5.81 -22.05
CA THR A 311 21.15 -6.46 -21.60
C THR A 311 21.45 -7.68 -22.48
N LEU A 312 20.40 -8.40 -22.90
CA LEU A 312 20.50 -9.51 -23.85
C LEU A 312 20.86 -9.05 -25.28
N THR A 313 20.38 -7.89 -25.74
CA THR A 313 20.78 -7.30 -27.02
C THR A 313 22.22 -6.78 -27.00
N LEU A 314 22.71 -6.24 -25.89
CA LEU A 314 24.10 -5.81 -25.73
C LEU A 314 25.06 -7.01 -25.68
N ILE A 315 24.67 -8.11 -25.03
CA ILE A 315 25.41 -9.38 -25.08
C ILE A 315 25.42 -9.95 -26.51
N GLY A 316 24.30 -9.90 -27.22
CA GLY A 316 24.20 -10.35 -28.62
C GLY A 316 25.07 -9.56 -29.59
N ILE A 317 25.07 -8.23 -29.50
CA ILE A 317 25.90 -7.35 -30.34
C ILE A 317 27.40 -7.53 -30.02
N GLY A 318 27.75 -7.74 -28.74
CA GLY A 318 29.12 -8.03 -28.33
C GLY A 318 29.68 -9.33 -28.90
N VAL A 319 28.88 -10.42 -28.89
CA VAL A 319 29.29 -11.73 -29.42
C VAL A 319 29.42 -11.72 -30.95
N VAL A 320 28.50 -11.06 -31.66
CA VAL A 320 28.55 -10.93 -33.13
C VAL A 320 29.72 -10.02 -33.57
N GLY A 321 29.96 -8.92 -32.83
CA GLY A 321 31.11 -8.04 -33.07
C GLY A 321 32.46 -8.74 -32.88
N PHE A 322 32.60 -9.57 -31.84
CA PHE A 322 33.83 -10.34 -31.59
C PHE A 322 34.05 -11.45 -32.64
N GLY A 323 32.99 -12.06 -33.15
CA GLY A 323 33.03 -13.05 -34.24
C GLY A 323 33.48 -12.46 -35.59
N LEU A 324 33.02 -11.25 -35.92
CA LEU A 324 33.41 -10.54 -37.14
C LEU A 324 34.83 -9.96 -37.08
N LEU A 325 35.28 -9.52 -35.90
CA LEU A 325 36.65 -9.02 -35.69
C LEU A 325 37.71 -10.13 -35.73
N ARG A 326 37.39 -11.36 -35.30
CA ARG A 326 38.28 -12.53 -35.50
C ARG A 326 38.49 -12.88 -36.97
N ARG A 327 37.53 -12.59 -37.86
CA ARG A 327 37.68 -12.81 -39.31
C ARG A 327 38.52 -11.74 -40.01
N ARG A 328 38.68 -10.54 -39.42
CA ARG A 328 39.50 -9.45 -39.99
C ARG A 328 40.93 -9.35 -39.43
N ALA A 329 41.22 -9.99 -38.30
CA ALA A 329 42.56 -9.98 -37.69
C ALA A 329 43.59 -10.95 -38.35
N SER A 330 43.41 -11.29 -39.63
CA SER A 330 44.40 -12.00 -40.45
C SER A 330 45.32 -11.07 -41.25
N SER A 331 45.07 -9.75 -41.25
CA SER A 331 45.97 -8.76 -41.85
C SER A 331 46.67 -7.94 -40.76
N GLY A 332 47.99 -8.10 -40.63
CA GLY A 332 48.80 -7.57 -39.54
C GLY A 332 48.95 -6.04 -39.50
N ARG A 333 47.91 -5.32 -39.06
CA ARG A 333 48.02 -3.92 -38.62
C ARG A 333 47.31 -3.71 -37.28
N GLU A 334 48.05 -3.11 -36.33
CA GLU A 334 47.55 -2.79 -35.00
C GLU A 334 46.36 -1.83 -35.07
N THR A 335 45.25 -2.21 -34.44
CA THR A 335 44.06 -1.35 -34.32
C THR A 335 43.79 -1.12 -32.84
N TRP A 336 43.80 0.15 -32.41
CA TRP A 336 43.44 0.55 -31.06
C TRP A 336 41.91 0.62 -30.92
N LEU A 337 41.33 -0.11 -29.97
CA LEU A 337 39.89 -0.11 -29.71
C LEU A 337 39.61 0.59 -28.37
N LEU A 338 39.05 1.80 -28.44
CA LEU A 338 38.44 2.48 -27.29
C LEU A 338 37.03 1.91 -27.09
N LEU A 339 36.88 0.98 -26.14
CA LEU A 339 35.58 0.53 -25.66
C LEU A 339 35.08 1.53 -24.62
N GLY A 340 34.35 2.55 -25.06
CA GLY A 340 33.58 3.41 -24.16
C GLY A 340 32.32 2.67 -23.73
N ILE A 341 32.31 2.10 -22.52
CA ILE A 341 31.09 1.57 -21.90
C ILE A 341 30.43 2.73 -21.15
N SER A 342 29.36 3.30 -21.72
CA SER A 342 28.48 4.20 -20.98
C SER A 342 27.51 3.35 -20.16
N LEU A 343 27.79 3.17 -18.87
CA LEU A 343 26.82 2.59 -17.95
C LEU A 343 25.70 3.63 -17.71
N PRO A 344 24.41 3.27 -17.82
CA PRO A 344 23.33 4.11 -17.34
C PRO A 344 23.33 4.03 -15.82
N ILE A 345 24.15 4.85 -15.16
CA ILE A 345 23.98 5.10 -13.73
C ILE A 345 22.74 5.99 -13.62
N CYS A 346 21.79 5.57 -12.77
CA CYS A 346 20.57 6.29 -12.46
C CYS A 346 20.83 7.80 -12.34
N ARG A 347 20.09 8.61 -13.11
CA ARG A 347 20.04 10.05 -12.92
C ARG A 347 19.46 10.34 -11.54
N LEU A 348 20.30 10.73 -10.58
CA LEU A 348 19.88 11.63 -9.52
C LEU A 348 19.69 13.03 -10.13
N PRO A 349 18.66 13.80 -9.74
CA PRO A 349 18.51 15.17 -10.21
C PRO A 349 19.57 16.04 -9.52
N GLY A 350 20.62 16.38 -10.27
CA GLY A 350 21.71 17.27 -9.85
C GLY A 350 23.08 16.59 -9.91
N ASP A 351 23.93 17.08 -10.81
CA ASP A 351 25.36 16.79 -10.99
C ASP A 351 25.76 15.41 -11.57
N GLY A 352 26.24 15.42 -12.81
CA GLY A 352 26.69 14.25 -13.56
C GLY A 352 28.10 13.79 -13.22
N LEU A 353 28.29 12.49 -13.05
CA LEU A 353 29.59 11.81 -12.96
C LEU A 353 29.74 10.84 -14.13
N LEU A 354 30.73 11.07 -14.99
CA LEU A 354 31.22 10.12 -15.99
C LEU A 354 32.43 9.38 -15.41
N ALA A 355 32.34 8.06 -15.26
CA ALA A 355 33.51 7.21 -14.99
C ALA A 355 33.89 6.49 -16.29
N ALA A 356 35.16 6.58 -16.69
CA ALA A 356 35.72 5.83 -17.82
C ALA A 356 36.75 4.82 -17.31
N VAL A 357 36.61 3.53 -17.67
CA VAL A 357 37.58 2.47 -17.36
C VAL A 357 38.42 2.22 -18.60
N ILE A 358 39.73 2.46 -18.52
CA ILE A 358 40.69 2.19 -19.62
C ILE A 358 41.46 0.91 -19.28
N VAL A 359 41.28 -0.14 -20.07
CA VAL A 359 42.06 -1.39 -19.95
C VAL A 359 43.21 -1.37 -20.96
N ARG A 360 44.45 -1.49 -20.48
CA ARG A 360 45.66 -1.52 -21.33
C ARG A 360 46.28 -2.91 -21.30
N GLN A 361 46.34 -3.59 -22.43
CA GLN A 361 47.04 -4.87 -22.55
C GLN A 361 48.50 -4.64 -22.99
N ARG A 362 49.50 -5.00 -22.16
CA ARG A 362 50.93 -4.99 -22.56
C ARG A 362 51.27 -6.30 -23.25
N ARG A 363 51.93 -6.25 -24.42
CA ARG A 363 52.50 -7.41 -25.11
C ARG A 363 53.85 -7.78 -24.48
N GLY A 364 53.99 -9.01 -23.99
CA GLY A 364 55.29 -9.58 -23.64
C GLY A 364 56.07 -9.97 -24.90
N THR A 365 57.31 -9.52 -25.01
CA THR A 365 58.24 -9.90 -26.09
C THR A 365 58.77 -11.32 -25.89
N ARG A 366 58.69 -12.17 -26.91
CA ARG A 366 59.28 -13.53 -26.92
C ARG A 366 60.80 -13.45 -27.01
N GLY A 367 61.49 -14.01 -26.01
CA GLY A 367 62.93 -14.29 -26.03
C GLY A 367 63.28 -15.50 -25.16
N THR A 368 63.62 -16.60 -25.83
CA THR A 368 64.45 -17.76 -25.40
C THR A 368 64.33 -18.38 -23.99
N ARG A 369 63.81 -19.62 -23.99
CA ARG A 369 64.08 -20.80 -23.10
C ARG A 369 64.37 -20.55 -21.60
N GLY A 370 63.45 -21.06 -20.78
CA GLY A 370 63.70 -21.48 -19.40
C GLY A 370 63.04 -20.58 -18.35
N ALA A 371 62.40 -21.21 -17.37
CA ALA A 371 61.69 -20.63 -16.22
C ALA A 371 60.24 -20.15 -16.47
N ALA A 372 59.37 -20.62 -15.57
CA ALA A 372 57.97 -20.29 -15.48
C ALA A 372 57.78 -18.82 -15.09
N MET A 373 56.96 -18.09 -15.86
CA MET A 373 56.35 -16.84 -15.42
C MET A 373 55.20 -16.50 -16.37
N SER A 374 54.00 -16.24 -15.86
CA SER A 374 53.57 -14.85 -15.65
C SER A 374 52.13 -14.80 -15.17
N ASP A 375 51.95 -14.30 -13.95
CA ASP A 375 50.75 -13.58 -13.56
C ASP A 375 50.42 -12.54 -14.63
N ASN A 376 49.18 -12.55 -15.12
CA ASN A 376 48.63 -11.42 -15.85
C ASN A 376 48.44 -10.28 -14.85
N ALA A 377 49.46 -9.43 -14.69
CA ALA A 377 49.33 -8.19 -13.93
C ALA A 377 48.45 -7.20 -14.72
N PHE A 378 47.16 -7.17 -14.40
CA PHE A 378 46.28 -6.06 -14.74
C PHE A 378 46.70 -4.86 -13.88
N THR A 379 47.07 -3.75 -14.50
CA THR A 379 47.22 -2.46 -13.80
C THR A 379 45.93 -1.69 -13.98
N GLU A 380 45.13 -1.59 -12.92
CA GLU A 380 43.93 -0.75 -12.88
C GLU A 380 44.36 0.71 -12.70
N SER A 381 43.77 1.60 -13.52
CA SER A 381 43.86 3.05 -13.36
C SER A 381 42.44 3.59 -13.35
N THR A 382 41.96 3.93 -12.16
CA THR A 382 40.63 4.54 -11.96
C THR A 382 40.83 6.04 -11.74
N ALA A 383 40.53 6.85 -12.75
CA ALA A 383 40.46 8.30 -12.57
C ALA A 383 39.04 8.67 -12.07
N LEU A 384 38.90 8.91 -10.76
CA LEU A 384 37.68 9.43 -10.15
C LEU A 384 37.78 10.96 -9.98
N ALA A 385 36.67 11.68 -10.18
CA ALA A 385 36.65 13.14 -10.04
C ALA A 385 37.05 13.58 -8.60
N PRO A 386 37.78 14.70 -8.43
CA PRO A 386 38.35 15.11 -7.14
C PRO A 386 37.34 15.44 -6.02
N ARG A 387 36.03 15.46 -6.29
CA ARG A 387 34.97 15.81 -5.33
C ARG A 387 34.15 14.63 -4.77
N ALA A 388 34.44 13.39 -5.18
CA ALA A 388 33.68 12.23 -4.68
C ALA A 388 34.00 11.90 -3.20
N ASN A 389 32.96 11.65 -2.40
CA ASN A 389 33.10 11.26 -1.00
C ASN A 389 33.51 9.79 -0.84
N ALA A 390 33.89 9.38 0.38
CA ALA A 390 34.43 8.04 0.64
C ALA A 390 33.42 6.90 0.34
N ALA A 391 32.12 7.16 0.51
CA ALA A 391 31.07 6.17 0.25
C ALA A 391 30.84 5.97 -1.26
N GLU A 392 30.85 7.05 -2.04
CA GLU A 392 30.76 7.02 -3.51
C GLU A 392 31.96 6.29 -4.14
N LYS A 393 33.16 6.53 -3.61
CA LYS A 393 34.38 5.79 -4.00
C LYS A 393 34.26 4.30 -3.69
N TRP A 394 33.63 3.93 -2.58
CA TRP A 394 33.45 2.54 -2.15
C TRP A 394 32.43 1.78 -3.01
N ILE A 395 31.32 2.42 -3.36
CA ILE A 395 30.27 1.84 -4.22
C ILE A 395 30.80 1.62 -5.64
N ALA A 396 31.52 2.60 -6.20
CA ALA A 396 32.11 2.50 -7.53
C ALA A 396 33.16 1.37 -7.61
N LEU A 397 33.99 1.19 -6.57
CA LEU A 397 34.98 0.12 -6.52
C LEU A 397 34.32 -1.28 -6.47
N ARG A 398 33.28 -1.44 -5.65
CA ARG A 398 32.52 -2.70 -5.52
C ARG A 398 31.77 -3.07 -6.80
N ALA A 399 31.19 -2.10 -7.49
CA ALA A 399 30.50 -2.32 -8.77
C ALA A 399 31.48 -2.81 -9.85
N ALA A 400 32.70 -2.26 -9.88
CA ALA A 400 33.74 -2.70 -10.80
C ALA A 400 34.26 -4.12 -10.51
N THR A 401 34.38 -4.51 -9.23
CA THR A 401 34.81 -5.87 -8.86
C THR A 401 33.75 -6.93 -9.18
N TRP A 402 32.47 -6.58 -9.10
CA TRP A 402 31.36 -7.49 -9.40
C TRP A 402 31.22 -7.82 -10.89
N ILE A 403 31.56 -6.87 -11.77
CA ILE A 403 31.50 -7.07 -13.22
C ILE A 403 32.65 -7.97 -13.72
N ILE A 404 33.78 -8.03 -13.01
CA ILE A 404 34.95 -8.83 -13.37
C ILE A 404 34.85 -10.26 -12.81
N ALA A 405 34.19 -10.45 -11.66
CA ALA A 405 33.99 -11.75 -11.03
C ALA A 405 32.54 -12.25 -11.24
N GLY A 406 32.30 -12.93 -12.38
CA GLY A 406 31.03 -13.60 -12.64
C GLY A 406 30.58 -14.55 -11.50
N SER A 407 29.26 -14.73 -11.39
CA SER A 407 28.52 -15.44 -10.32
C SER A 407 29.17 -16.71 -9.71
N PRO A 408 29.02 -16.96 -8.39
CA PRO A 408 29.54 -18.16 -7.74
C PRO A 408 28.61 -19.36 -7.95
N SER A 409 28.83 -20.12 -9.02
CA SER A 409 28.17 -21.42 -9.21
C SER A 409 29.08 -22.44 -9.89
N SER A 410 30.22 -22.76 -9.27
CA SER A 410 30.97 -24.01 -9.54
C SER A 410 32.10 -24.26 -8.52
N TRP A 411 31.78 -24.33 -7.23
CA TRP A 411 32.70 -24.91 -6.23
C TRP A 411 31.93 -25.93 -5.38
N SER A 412 31.58 -27.06 -5.99
CA SER A 412 31.27 -28.28 -5.26
C SER A 412 32.02 -29.44 -5.89
N ARG A 413 32.60 -30.29 -5.02
CA ARG A 413 33.45 -31.47 -5.29
C ARG A 413 34.93 -31.20 -5.56
N HIS A 414 35.71 -31.01 -4.50
CA HIS A 414 36.98 -31.72 -4.28
C HIS A 414 37.56 -31.38 -2.89
N ARG A 415 36.92 -31.87 -1.82
CA ARG A 415 37.58 -31.99 -0.51
C ARG A 415 36.84 -32.98 0.39
N ALA A 416 36.88 -34.25 0.00
CA ALA A 416 36.53 -35.38 0.86
C ALA A 416 37.46 -36.54 0.51
N ARG A 417 38.70 -36.49 1.01
CA ARG A 417 39.65 -37.61 1.19
C ARG A 417 41.02 -37.05 1.56
N ARG A 418 41.18 -36.72 2.83
CA ARG A 418 42.45 -36.72 3.58
C ARG A 418 42.09 -36.32 5.00
N ASP A 419 41.68 -37.33 5.78
CA ASP A 419 41.92 -37.44 7.22
C ASP A 419 41.42 -38.82 7.68
N ARG A 420 42.24 -39.81 7.31
CA ARG A 420 42.42 -41.06 8.05
C ARG A 420 43.88 -41.42 7.86
N ARG A 421 44.73 -40.92 8.77
CA ARG A 421 45.96 -41.56 9.24
C ARG A 421 46.66 -40.64 10.24
N GLN A 422 46.92 -41.24 11.40
CA GLN A 422 47.91 -40.91 12.43
C GLN A 422 47.45 -40.11 13.65
N SER A 423 47.59 -40.85 14.78
CA SER A 423 47.58 -40.53 16.22
C SER A 423 46.36 -39.83 16.78
#